data_AF-A0A0E3P9Y7-F1
#
_entry.id   AF-A0A0E3P9Y7-F1
#
_cell.length_a   1.000
_cell.length_b   1.000
_cell.length_c   1.000
_cell.angle_alpha   90.00
_cell.angle_beta   90.00
_cell.angle_gamma   90.00
#
_symmetry.space_group_name_H-M   'P 1'
#
loop_
_entity.id
_entity.type
_entity.pdbx_description
1 polymer ?
#
loop_
_entity_poly.entity_id
_entity_poly.type
_entity_poly.pdbx_seq_one_letter_code
_entity_poly.pdbx_strand_id
1 'polypeptide(L)'
;MKKKAPSVESGGFNRQDCSGSLPDGFYDLNPSAPYFSSASAPNFPYLDLGICREPQVKSLIRSHSKDMYRLLEKVHFDGKYYRVKCVSSGDWEYCWDLAVRIQFFGKMQGIVLYPKRLVSRDEKKIVYRSVILVNPYQLWDQTLVARFWNLQERIEFLIARILFHECIHLMISLGNTLPSDFGNTDIYLEFRRMLEISNSNKLISEFHEVQFRLWNLSLFGAEGSESEQTLLERVQEIYEFLINEKYSNQKTGKVFHSSSNNEKLARKYAWVAGVKAGGDVQVSRNVWKVEIRRLSIALRRLYKGIDTLLR
;
A
#
# COMPACT_ATOMS: atom_id res chain seq x y z
N MET A 1 -1.61 -83.08 -6.98
CA MET A 1 -0.35 -82.41 -7.42
C MET A 1 -0.52 -80.91 -7.25
N LYS A 2 0.44 -80.25 -6.57
CA LYS A 2 0.77 -78.79 -6.52
C LYS A 2 -0.43 -77.80 -6.47
N LYS A 3 -0.92 -77.39 -5.28
CA LYS A 3 -0.53 -76.20 -4.44
C LYS A 3 -0.58 -74.87 -5.21
N LYS A 4 -1.36 -73.82 -4.87
CA LYS A 4 -2.19 -73.48 -3.68
C LYS A 4 -3.25 -72.40 -4.07
N ALA A 5 -4.51 -72.61 -3.70
CA ALA A 5 -5.36 -71.60 -3.05
C ALA A 5 -5.12 -71.73 -1.50
N PRO A 6 -5.74 -70.99 -0.54
CA PRO A 6 -6.93 -70.12 -0.63
C PRO A 6 -7.02 -68.90 0.34
N SER A 7 -8.22 -68.30 0.36
CA SER A 7 -9.07 -67.84 1.48
C SER A 7 -8.88 -66.49 2.21
N VAL A 8 -9.97 -65.74 2.10
CA VAL A 8 -10.59 -64.66 2.90
C VAL A 8 -10.54 -64.85 4.43
N GLU A 9 -10.19 -63.77 5.13
CA GLU A 9 -10.72 -63.23 6.41
C GLU A 9 -10.51 -61.70 6.31
N SER A 10 -11.28 -60.75 6.83
CA SER A 10 -12.57 -60.67 7.51
C SER A 10 -12.86 -59.16 7.74
N GLY A 11 -14.12 -58.72 7.63
CA GLY A 11 -14.61 -57.40 8.06
C GLY A 11 -14.56 -56.31 6.98
N GLY A 12 -15.62 -55.59 6.60
CA GLY A 12 -16.88 -55.32 7.28
C GLY A 12 -17.10 -53.81 7.36
N PHE A 13 -17.96 -53.30 6.46
CA PHE A 13 -18.86 -52.14 6.60
C PHE A 13 -18.35 -50.73 7.01
N ASN A 14 -18.77 -49.76 6.18
CA ASN A 14 -19.27 -48.41 6.48
C ASN A 14 -18.47 -47.44 7.37
N ARG A 15 -18.11 -46.30 6.77
CA ARG A 15 -18.42 -44.94 7.30
C ARG A 15 -18.21 -43.92 6.16
N GLN A 16 -19.27 -43.37 5.58
CA GLN A 16 -19.99 -42.18 6.05
C GLN A 16 -19.09 -41.01 6.45
N ASP A 17 -19.26 -39.93 5.68
CA ASP A 17 -19.30 -38.53 6.10
C ASP A 17 -18.14 -38.00 6.94
N CYS A 18 -17.33 -37.15 6.30
CA CYS A 18 -17.11 -35.80 6.79
C CYS A 18 -16.60 -34.93 5.64
N SER A 19 -17.53 -34.23 5.01
CA SER A 19 -17.30 -32.97 4.32
C SER A 19 -16.61 -31.99 5.27
N GLY A 20 -15.27 -31.97 5.24
CA GLY A 20 -14.46 -30.95 5.87
C GLY A 20 -14.49 -29.69 5.01
N SER A 21 -15.45 -28.81 5.30
CA SER A 21 -15.52 -27.44 4.82
C SER A 21 -14.14 -26.77 4.82
N LEU A 22 -13.65 -26.45 3.62
CA LEU A 22 -12.58 -25.46 3.43
C LEU A 22 -12.97 -24.19 4.21
N PRO A 23 -12.04 -23.55 4.94
CA PRO A 23 -12.33 -22.25 5.54
C PRO A 23 -12.58 -21.26 4.42
N ASP A 24 -13.86 -20.96 4.25
CA ASP A 24 -14.42 -19.94 3.40
C ASP A 24 -13.77 -18.60 3.77
N GLY A 25 -13.04 -18.01 2.83
CA GLY A 25 -12.10 -16.97 3.19
C GLY A 25 -11.44 -16.30 2.01
N PHE A 26 -12.26 -15.85 1.05
CA PHE A 26 -12.09 -14.62 0.24
C PHE A 26 -13.24 -14.43 -0.78
N TYR A 27 -14.47 -14.87 -0.47
CA TYR A 27 -15.67 -14.44 -1.21
C TYR A 27 -16.42 -13.26 -0.59
N ASP A 28 -15.88 -12.61 0.44
CA ASP A 28 -16.44 -11.38 1.01
C ASP A 28 -15.58 -10.15 0.71
N LEU A 29 -15.38 -9.89 -0.57
CA LEU A 29 -15.74 -8.56 -1.06
C LEU A 29 -17.20 -8.67 -1.47
N ASN A 30 -18.09 -8.50 -0.50
CA ASN A 30 -19.53 -8.59 -0.69
C ASN A 30 -19.92 -7.76 -1.94
N PRO A 31 -20.31 -8.39 -3.07
CA PRO A 31 -20.75 -7.67 -4.27
C PRO A 31 -22.04 -6.89 -4.00
N SER A 32 -22.69 -7.19 -2.86
CA SER A 32 -24.00 -6.71 -2.42
C SER A 32 -23.93 -5.63 -1.33
N ALA A 33 -22.74 -5.14 -0.96
CA ALA A 33 -22.67 -3.94 -0.11
C ALA A 33 -23.34 -2.76 -0.85
N PRO A 34 -24.21 -1.96 -0.20
CA PRO A 34 -25.07 -0.99 -0.90
C PRO A 34 -24.29 0.20 -1.53
N TYR A 35 -22.97 0.23 -1.38
CA TYR A 35 -22.06 1.15 -2.10
C TYR A 35 -21.53 0.58 -3.42
N PHE A 36 -21.80 -0.69 -3.72
CA PHE A 36 -21.41 -1.40 -4.95
C PHE A 36 -22.61 -1.97 -5.70
N SER A 37 -23.81 -1.40 -5.52
CA SER A 37 -24.88 -1.61 -6.48
C SER A 37 -24.42 -1.03 -7.81
N SER A 38 -24.04 -1.92 -8.72
CA SER A 38 -23.75 -1.63 -10.11
C SER A 38 -25.02 -1.13 -10.79
N ALA A 39 -25.39 0.12 -10.52
CA ALA A 39 -25.88 0.94 -11.60
C ALA A 39 -24.78 0.90 -12.66
N SER A 40 -25.12 0.37 -13.83
CA SER A 40 -24.28 0.46 -15.03
C SER A 40 -23.88 1.91 -15.20
N ALA A 41 -22.70 2.28 -14.69
CA ALA A 41 -22.17 3.61 -14.81
C ALA A 41 -22.02 3.84 -16.32
N PRO A 42 -22.72 4.82 -16.90
CA PRO A 42 -22.66 5.02 -18.33
C PRO A 42 -21.22 5.41 -18.69
N ASN A 43 -20.59 4.58 -19.52
CA ASN A 43 -19.38 4.89 -20.28
C ASN A 43 -18.11 5.21 -19.46
N PHE A 44 -17.67 4.33 -18.55
CA PHE A 44 -16.23 4.25 -18.30
C PHE A 44 -15.61 3.37 -19.41
N PRO A 45 -14.68 3.89 -20.23
CA PRO A 45 -14.04 3.09 -21.26
C PRO A 45 -13.33 1.91 -20.59
N TYR A 46 -13.75 0.70 -20.91
CA TYR A 46 -13.05 -0.52 -20.52
C TYR A 46 -11.67 -0.45 -21.17
N LEU A 47 -10.65 -0.22 -20.36
CA LEU A 47 -9.28 -0.26 -20.85
C LEU A 47 -8.93 -1.72 -21.06
N ASP A 48 -8.74 -2.12 -22.33
CA ASP A 48 -8.21 -3.43 -22.62
C ASP A 48 -6.77 -3.53 -22.08
N LEU A 49 -6.62 -4.22 -20.96
CA LEU A 49 -5.31 -4.46 -20.34
C LEU A 49 -4.43 -5.35 -21.22
N GLY A 50 -4.98 -6.00 -22.26
CA GLY A 50 -4.21 -6.64 -23.33
C GLY A 50 -3.29 -5.68 -24.10
N ILE A 51 -3.54 -4.36 -24.00
CA ILE A 51 -2.66 -3.31 -24.55
C ILE A 51 -1.42 -3.11 -23.66
N CYS A 52 -1.49 -3.41 -22.36
CA CYS A 52 -0.37 -3.22 -21.44
C CYS A 52 0.61 -4.39 -21.51
N ARG A 53 1.85 -4.13 -21.95
CA ARG A 53 2.90 -5.14 -21.89
C ARG A 53 3.55 -5.10 -20.52
N GLU A 54 3.20 -6.07 -19.67
CA GLU A 54 3.83 -6.25 -18.34
C GLU A 54 5.38 -6.20 -18.40
N PRO A 55 6.07 -6.85 -19.37
CA PRO A 55 7.53 -6.75 -19.46
C PRO A 55 8.03 -5.32 -19.66
N GLN A 56 7.29 -4.48 -20.38
CA GLN A 56 7.67 -3.10 -20.64
C GLN A 56 7.53 -2.24 -19.38
N VAL A 57 6.44 -2.42 -18.62
CA VAL A 57 6.26 -1.77 -17.31
C VAL A 57 7.39 -2.17 -16.35
N LYS A 58 7.69 -3.47 -16.25
CA LYS A 58 8.78 -3.96 -15.39
C LYS A 58 10.14 -3.43 -15.84
N SER A 59 10.37 -3.30 -17.16
CA SER A 59 11.59 -2.71 -17.73
C SER A 59 11.76 -1.24 -17.32
N LEU A 60 10.69 -0.43 -17.39
CA LEU A 60 10.69 0.95 -16.92
C LEU A 60 11.02 1.06 -15.43
N ILE A 61 10.55 0.13 -14.59
CA ILE A 61 10.93 0.10 -13.17
C ILE A 61 12.39 -0.32 -13.01
N ARG A 62 12.84 -1.34 -13.76
CA ARG A 62 14.21 -1.86 -13.72
C ARG A 62 15.26 -0.81 -14.05
N SER A 63 14.99 0.10 -14.99
CA SER A 63 15.92 1.19 -15.33
C SER A 63 16.15 2.16 -14.18
N HIS A 64 15.33 2.12 -13.13
CA HIS A 64 15.38 3.06 -12.01
C HIS A 64 15.67 2.41 -10.66
N SER A 65 15.22 1.17 -10.43
CA SER A 65 15.48 0.45 -9.19
C SER A 65 15.55 -1.05 -9.42
N LYS A 66 16.74 -1.63 -9.20
CA LYS A 66 16.97 -3.07 -9.28
C LYS A 66 16.19 -3.82 -8.20
N ASP A 67 16.06 -3.25 -7.01
CA ASP A 67 15.39 -3.91 -5.89
C ASP A 67 13.87 -3.95 -6.06
N MET A 68 13.27 -2.88 -6.57
CA MET A 68 11.85 -2.90 -6.94
C MET A 68 11.58 -3.85 -8.12
N TYR A 69 12.49 -3.91 -9.09
CA TYR A 69 12.36 -4.88 -10.16
C TYR A 69 12.40 -6.31 -9.62
N ARG A 70 13.33 -6.64 -8.72
CA ARG A 70 13.40 -7.97 -8.07
C ARG A 70 12.11 -8.31 -7.31
N LEU A 71 11.49 -7.32 -6.66
CA LEU A 71 10.20 -7.49 -5.98
C LEU A 71 9.08 -7.88 -6.96
N LEU A 72 9.10 -7.33 -8.17
CA LEU A 72 8.06 -7.51 -9.18
C LEU A 72 8.37 -8.58 -10.22
N GLU A 73 9.61 -9.06 -10.31
CA GLU A 73 10.10 -9.91 -11.40
C GLU A 73 9.18 -11.11 -11.65
N LYS A 74 8.83 -11.82 -10.57
CA LYS A 74 7.99 -13.02 -10.58
C LYS A 74 6.48 -12.75 -10.37
N VAL A 75 6.09 -11.48 -10.24
CA VAL A 75 4.70 -11.09 -9.93
C VAL A 75 4.00 -10.72 -11.22
N HIS A 76 2.94 -11.45 -11.56
CA HIS A 76 2.09 -11.08 -12.70
C HIS A 76 1.04 -10.06 -12.30
N PHE A 77 0.62 -9.22 -13.25
CA PHE A 77 -0.38 -8.18 -13.04
C PHE A 77 -1.81 -8.70 -13.19
N ASP A 78 -2.05 -9.95 -12.77
CA ASP A 78 -3.32 -10.68 -12.88
C ASP A 78 -4.12 -10.69 -11.57
N GLY A 79 -3.62 -10.03 -10.53
CA GLY A 79 -4.23 -10.00 -9.20
C GLY A 79 -4.03 -11.27 -8.36
N LYS A 80 -3.27 -12.26 -8.82
CA LYS A 80 -2.93 -13.44 -8.02
C LYS A 80 -1.75 -13.15 -7.10
N TYR A 81 -1.67 -13.90 -5.99
CA TYR A 81 -0.56 -13.78 -5.06
C TYR A 81 0.63 -14.61 -5.53
N TYR A 82 1.79 -13.95 -5.59
CA TYR A 82 3.07 -14.57 -5.91
C TYR A 82 4.03 -14.39 -4.76
N ARG A 83 4.78 -15.45 -4.44
CA ARG A 83 5.81 -15.43 -3.41
C ARG A 83 7.00 -14.62 -3.90
N VAL A 84 7.22 -13.46 -3.31
CA VAL A 84 8.29 -12.54 -3.72
C VAL A 84 9.56 -12.75 -2.90
N LYS A 85 9.43 -13.16 -1.63
CA LYS A 85 10.58 -13.39 -0.77
C LYS A 85 10.24 -14.33 0.38
N CYS A 86 11.18 -15.18 0.78
CA CYS A 86 11.12 -15.96 2.02
C CYS A 86 12.47 -15.94 2.71
N VAL A 87 12.45 -15.91 4.03
CA VAL A 87 13.64 -15.87 4.87
C VAL A 87 13.42 -16.71 6.11
N SER A 88 14.42 -17.51 6.44
CA SER A 88 14.45 -18.24 7.71
C SER A 88 15.10 -17.37 8.77
N SER A 89 14.48 -17.25 9.93
CA SER A 89 15.05 -16.63 11.12
C SER A 89 14.74 -17.50 12.33
N GLY A 90 15.79 -18.07 12.93
CA GLY A 90 15.65 -19.15 13.91
C GLY A 90 14.89 -20.33 13.31
N ASP A 91 13.87 -20.79 14.03
CA ASP A 91 13.01 -21.90 13.61
C ASP A 91 11.87 -21.48 12.66
N TRP A 92 11.74 -20.19 12.36
CA TRP A 92 10.59 -19.66 11.63
C TRP A 92 10.95 -19.27 10.19
N GLU A 93 10.08 -19.61 9.23
CA GLU A 93 10.14 -19.10 7.87
C GLU A 93 9.17 -17.92 7.69
N TYR A 94 9.71 -16.77 7.33
CA TYR A 94 8.96 -15.54 7.05
C TYR A 94 8.87 -15.34 5.54
N CYS A 95 7.68 -15.51 4.99
CA CYS A 95 7.41 -15.35 3.57
C CYS A 95 6.54 -14.13 3.30
N TRP A 96 6.74 -13.55 2.12
CA TRP A 96 5.94 -12.46 1.61
C TRP A 96 5.33 -12.81 0.27
N ASP A 97 4.01 -12.67 0.19
CA ASP A 97 3.26 -12.86 -1.03
C ASP A 97 2.69 -11.51 -1.49
N LEU A 98 2.87 -11.19 -2.76
CA LEU A 98 2.44 -9.95 -3.40
C LEU A 98 1.49 -10.25 -4.54
N ALA A 99 0.38 -9.52 -4.59
CA ALA A 99 -0.49 -9.44 -5.76
C ALA A 99 -0.49 -8.03 -6.34
N VAL A 100 -0.52 -7.91 -7.67
CA VAL A 100 -0.68 -6.64 -8.37
C VAL A 100 -1.89 -6.73 -9.27
N ARG A 101 -2.82 -5.78 -9.12
CA ARG A 101 -4.04 -5.70 -9.94
C ARG A 101 -4.16 -4.32 -10.54
N ILE A 102 -4.34 -4.25 -11.86
CA ILE A 102 -4.63 -3.01 -12.56
C ILE A 102 -6.14 -2.89 -12.71
N GLN A 103 -6.73 -1.80 -12.20
CA GLN A 103 -8.17 -1.58 -12.24
C GLN A 103 -8.49 -0.08 -12.13
N PHE A 104 -9.49 0.39 -12.88
CA PHE A 104 -10.03 1.73 -12.68
C PHE A 104 -10.99 1.75 -11.48
N PHE A 105 -10.72 2.60 -10.50
CA PHE A 105 -11.59 2.82 -9.34
C PHE A 105 -11.54 4.30 -8.95
N GLY A 106 -12.33 5.13 -9.65
CA GLY A 106 -12.42 6.56 -9.38
C GLY A 106 -11.11 7.32 -9.63
N LYS A 107 -10.81 8.31 -8.76
CA LYS A 107 -9.68 9.26 -8.91
C LYS A 107 -8.47 8.95 -8.02
N MET A 108 -8.37 7.76 -7.46
CA MET A 108 -7.19 7.33 -6.69
C MET A 108 -6.14 6.76 -7.62
N GLN A 109 -4.85 7.09 -7.45
CA GLN A 109 -3.78 6.65 -8.37
C GLN A 109 -3.43 5.18 -8.15
N GLY A 110 -3.28 4.79 -6.89
CA GLY A 110 -3.03 3.42 -6.48
C GLY A 110 -3.25 3.29 -4.99
N ILE A 111 -3.20 2.06 -4.50
CA ILE A 111 -3.18 1.77 -3.06
C ILE A 111 -2.45 0.45 -2.81
N VAL A 112 -1.54 0.46 -1.84
CA VAL A 112 -1.05 -0.76 -1.20
C VAL A 112 -1.94 -1.11 -0.01
N LEU A 113 -2.49 -2.31 -0.05
CA LEU A 113 -3.09 -2.94 1.12
C LEU A 113 -1.98 -3.64 1.90
N TYR A 114 -1.74 -3.11 3.10
CA TYR A 114 -0.71 -3.58 4.04
C TYR A 114 -0.88 -5.06 4.39
N PRO A 115 0.23 -5.73 4.75
CA PRO A 115 0.28 -7.18 4.82
C PRO A 115 -0.72 -7.77 5.82
N LYS A 116 -1.61 -8.65 5.36
CA LYS A 116 -2.33 -9.57 6.26
C LYS A 116 -1.35 -10.65 6.72
N ARG A 117 -1.12 -10.75 8.03
CA ARG A 117 -0.27 -11.78 8.64
C ARG A 117 -1.05 -13.09 8.80
N LEU A 118 -0.53 -14.15 8.21
CA LEU A 118 -1.01 -15.52 8.34
C LEU A 118 0.07 -16.34 9.06
N VAL A 119 -0.30 -17.05 10.13
CA VAL A 119 0.66 -17.81 10.94
C VAL A 119 0.29 -19.29 10.88
N SER A 120 1.20 -20.10 10.36
CA SER A 120 1.16 -21.56 10.46
C SER A 120 2.14 -21.98 11.55
N ARG A 121 1.63 -22.51 12.66
CA ARG A 121 2.48 -22.96 13.78
C ARG A 121 3.13 -24.31 13.48
N ASP A 122 2.41 -25.19 12.79
CA ASP A 122 2.88 -26.55 12.48
C ASP A 122 4.06 -26.51 11.51
N GLU A 123 4.00 -25.63 10.51
CA GLU A 123 5.10 -25.39 9.56
C GLU A 123 6.11 -24.35 10.05
N LYS A 124 5.91 -23.81 11.26
CA LYS A 124 6.65 -22.65 11.78
C LYS A 124 6.84 -21.55 10.73
N LYS A 125 5.75 -21.13 10.10
CA LYS A 125 5.75 -20.24 8.94
C LYS A 125 4.84 -19.04 9.15
N ILE A 126 5.34 -17.86 8.81
CA ILE A 126 4.57 -16.61 8.81
C ILE A 126 4.53 -16.09 7.38
N VAL A 127 3.33 -15.92 6.84
CA VAL A 127 3.11 -15.36 5.50
C VAL A 127 2.45 -13.99 5.63
N TYR A 128 3.09 -12.98 5.06
CA TYR A 128 2.56 -11.64 4.92
C TYR A 128 2.02 -11.44 3.51
N ARG A 129 0.75 -11.07 3.38
CA ARG A 129 0.09 -10.90 2.08
C ARG A 129 -0.24 -9.45 1.80
N SER A 130 0.37 -8.87 0.76
CA SER A 130 0.10 -7.51 0.30
C SER A 130 -0.53 -7.49 -1.08
N VAL A 131 -1.36 -6.47 -1.34
CA VAL A 131 -1.96 -6.24 -2.66
C VAL A 131 -1.68 -4.81 -3.08
N ILE A 132 -1.22 -4.61 -4.31
CA ILE A 132 -1.14 -3.31 -4.95
C ILE A 132 -2.25 -3.20 -5.98
N LEU A 133 -3.12 -2.21 -5.79
CA LEU A 133 -4.12 -1.84 -6.78
C LEU A 133 -3.60 -0.62 -7.56
N VAL A 134 -3.52 -0.74 -8.88
CA VAL A 134 -3.02 0.32 -9.77
C VAL A 134 -4.19 0.88 -10.59
N ASN A 135 -4.48 2.17 -10.44
CA ASN A 135 -5.53 2.86 -11.19
C ASN A 135 -4.95 3.97 -12.07
N PRO A 136 -4.77 3.71 -13.38
CA PRO A 136 -4.25 4.69 -14.32
C PRO A 136 -5.30 5.77 -14.71
N TYR A 137 -6.05 6.35 -13.76
CA TYR A 137 -7.11 7.34 -14.05
C TYR A 137 -6.61 8.63 -14.70
N GLN A 138 -5.32 8.95 -14.55
CA GLN A 138 -4.69 10.14 -15.13
C GLN A 138 -4.29 9.95 -16.60
N LEU A 139 -4.78 8.90 -17.26
CA LEU A 139 -4.46 8.56 -18.64
C LEU A 139 -4.73 9.71 -19.64
N TRP A 140 -5.66 10.60 -19.31
CA TRP A 140 -6.07 11.72 -20.14
C TRP A 140 -5.56 13.09 -19.65
N ASP A 141 -4.65 13.11 -18.68
CA ASP A 141 -4.03 14.36 -18.24
C ASP A 141 -3.29 15.03 -19.41
N GLN A 142 -3.55 16.31 -19.64
CA GLN A 142 -3.02 17.05 -20.80
C GLN A 142 -1.49 17.00 -20.87
N THR A 143 -0.80 17.06 -19.74
CA THR A 143 0.67 17.00 -19.70
C THR A 143 1.19 15.63 -20.11
N LEU A 144 0.45 14.57 -19.73
CA LEU A 144 0.77 13.20 -20.07
C LEU A 144 0.45 12.89 -21.54
N VAL A 145 -0.67 13.42 -22.05
CA VAL A 145 -1.06 13.34 -23.47
C VAL A 145 -0.03 14.04 -24.36
N ALA A 146 0.41 15.23 -23.98
CA ALA A 146 1.43 15.97 -24.71
C ALA A 146 2.79 15.26 -24.72
N ARG A 147 3.12 14.53 -23.64
CA ARG A 147 4.38 13.78 -23.52
C ARG A 147 4.34 12.45 -24.27
N PHE A 148 3.21 11.75 -24.26
CA PHE A 148 3.04 10.44 -24.89
C PHE A 148 1.79 10.44 -25.77
N TRP A 149 1.97 10.62 -27.07
CA TRP A 149 0.87 10.55 -28.03
C TRP A 149 0.27 9.13 -28.11
N ASN A 150 1.13 8.11 -28.07
CA ASN A 150 0.74 6.71 -28.12
C ASN A 150 0.04 6.28 -26.81
N LEU A 151 -1.16 5.69 -26.93
CA LEU A 151 -1.97 5.26 -25.80
C LEU A 151 -1.30 4.15 -24.97
N GLN A 152 -0.69 3.18 -25.63
CA GLN A 152 -0.01 2.04 -24.99
C GLN A 152 1.18 2.51 -24.15
N GLU A 153 2.07 3.32 -24.72
CA GLU A 153 3.21 3.90 -24.00
C GLU A 153 2.75 4.72 -22.79
N ARG A 154 1.65 5.45 -22.94
CA ARG A 154 1.06 6.25 -21.87
C ARG A 154 0.54 5.39 -20.72
N ILE A 155 -0.17 4.31 -21.04
CA ILE A 155 -0.67 3.33 -20.06
C ILE A 155 0.51 2.70 -19.33
N GLU A 156 1.52 2.20 -20.06
CA GLU A 156 2.70 1.54 -19.52
C GLU A 156 3.50 2.48 -18.60
N PHE A 157 3.71 3.73 -19.03
CA PHE A 157 4.35 4.76 -18.21
C PHE A 157 3.57 5.07 -16.93
N LEU A 158 2.24 5.22 -17.03
CA LEU A 158 1.40 5.57 -15.89
C LEU A 158 1.34 4.42 -14.87
N ILE A 159 1.18 3.19 -15.34
CA ILE A 159 1.24 1.99 -14.49
C ILE A 159 2.62 1.89 -13.84
N ALA A 160 3.71 2.04 -14.59
CA ALA A 160 5.07 1.98 -14.04
C ALA A 160 5.27 3.04 -12.94
N ARG A 161 4.81 4.28 -13.17
CA ARG A 161 4.91 5.37 -12.20
C ARG A 161 4.14 5.10 -10.91
N ILE A 162 2.88 4.65 -11.04
CA ILE A 162 2.04 4.33 -9.89
C ILE A 162 2.62 3.13 -9.14
N LEU A 163 2.92 2.05 -9.86
CA LEU A 163 3.46 0.83 -9.26
C LEU A 163 4.80 1.10 -8.58
N PHE A 164 5.66 1.96 -9.14
CA PHE A 164 6.90 2.39 -8.48
C PHE A 164 6.61 3.07 -7.15
N HIS A 165 5.68 4.04 -7.12
CA HIS A 165 5.26 4.73 -5.89
C HIS A 165 4.75 3.75 -4.84
N GLU A 166 3.83 2.87 -5.23
CA GLU A 166 3.26 1.86 -4.33
C GLU A 166 4.31 0.83 -3.85
N CYS A 167 5.28 0.46 -4.70
CA CYS A 167 6.39 -0.39 -4.29
C CYS A 167 7.28 0.28 -3.23
N ILE A 168 7.39 1.60 -3.19
CA ILE A 168 8.11 2.30 -2.12
C ILE A 168 7.46 1.98 -0.76
N HIS A 169 6.14 2.15 -0.67
CA HIS A 169 5.39 1.86 0.55
C HIS A 169 5.57 0.40 0.98
N LEU A 170 5.53 -0.52 0.01
CA LEU A 170 5.77 -1.94 0.28
C LEU A 170 7.18 -2.21 0.79
N MET A 171 8.20 -1.62 0.18
CA MET A 171 9.60 -1.78 0.60
C MET A 171 9.84 -1.21 2.00
N ILE A 172 9.20 -0.08 2.35
CA ILE A 172 9.24 0.47 3.71
C ILE A 172 8.57 -0.48 4.71
N SER A 173 7.38 -1.00 4.37
CA SER A 173 6.65 -1.95 5.22
C SER A 173 7.43 -3.25 5.43
N LEU A 174 8.07 -3.78 4.38
CA LEU A 174 8.97 -4.92 4.46
C LEU A 174 10.10 -4.69 5.46
N GLY A 175 10.73 -3.51 5.40
CA GLY A 175 11.83 -3.15 6.30
C GLY A 175 11.42 -3.04 7.77
N ASN A 176 10.17 -2.63 8.05
CA ASN A 176 9.63 -2.59 9.40
C ASN A 176 9.18 -3.97 9.93
N THR A 177 8.80 -4.90 9.05
CA THR A 177 8.09 -6.12 9.44
C THR A 177 9.01 -7.34 9.50
N LEU A 178 10.03 -7.40 8.66
CA LEU A 178 10.91 -8.55 8.56
C LEU A 178 12.14 -8.41 9.46
N PRO A 179 12.76 -9.52 9.91
CA PRO A 179 13.93 -9.50 10.78
C PRO A 179 15.04 -8.56 10.27
N SER A 180 15.78 -7.95 11.19
CA SER A 180 16.73 -6.84 10.94
C SER A 180 17.75 -7.08 9.83
N ASP A 181 18.14 -8.33 9.58
CA ASP A 181 19.07 -8.70 8.50
C ASP A 181 18.47 -8.49 7.09
N PHE A 182 17.18 -8.18 7.02
CA PHE A 182 16.41 -8.01 5.79
C PHE A 182 16.07 -6.55 5.47
N GLY A 183 15.93 -5.69 6.48
CA GLY A 183 15.30 -4.39 6.36
C GLY A 183 16.11 -3.33 5.64
N ASN A 184 17.39 -3.59 5.36
CA ASN A 184 18.33 -2.60 4.84
C ASN A 184 18.27 -2.48 3.30
N THR A 185 17.08 -2.23 2.75
CA THR A 185 17.00 -1.75 1.36
C THR A 185 17.38 -0.27 1.34
N ASP A 186 18.01 0.20 0.26
CA ASP A 186 18.36 1.63 0.13
C ASP A 186 17.11 2.52 0.32
N ILE A 187 15.95 2.06 -0.15
CA ILE A 187 14.66 2.72 0.03
C ILE A 187 14.28 2.87 1.51
N TYR A 188 14.40 1.78 2.27
CA TYR A 188 14.08 1.80 3.70
C TYR A 188 15.02 2.72 4.47
N LEU A 189 16.32 2.61 4.23
CA LEU A 189 17.34 3.42 4.89
C LEU A 189 17.19 4.91 4.56
N GLU A 190 16.93 5.25 3.30
CA GLU A 190 16.63 6.62 2.88
C GLU A 190 15.37 7.18 3.55
N PHE A 191 14.31 6.37 3.64
CA PHE A 191 13.09 6.76 4.34
C PHE A 191 13.34 6.98 5.84
N ARG A 192 14.04 6.05 6.51
CA ARG A 192 14.41 6.18 7.93
C ARG A 192 15.19 7.46 8.19
N ARG A 193 16.16 7.79 7.34
CA ARG A 193 16.91 9.05 7.43
C ARG A 193 15.99 10.27 7.30
N MET A 194 15.01 10.25 6.39
CA MET A 194 14.04 11.35 6.26
C MET A 194 13.17 11.49 7.51
N LEU A 195 12.72 10.37 8.08
CA LEU A 195 11.92 10.34 9.31
C LEU A 195 12.72 10.83 10.53
N GLU A 196 14.00 10.47 10.63
CA GLU A 196 14.90 10.98 11.67
C GLU A 196 15.10 12.50 11.56
N ILE A 197 15.27 13.01 10.34
CA ILE A 197 15.37 14.46 10.10
C ILE A 197 14.07 15.17 10.49
N SER A 198 12.91 14.61 10.13
CA SER A 198 11.61 15.22 10.43
C SER A 198 11.30 15.26 11.93
N ASN A 199 11.89 14.34 12.71
CA ASN A 199 11.79 14.28 14.18
C ASN A 199 12.96 14.97 14.90
N SER A 200 13.91 15.56 14.16
CA SER A 200 15.11 16.12 14.76
C SER A 200 14.85 17.45 15.47
N ASN A 201 15.72 17.80 16.42
CA ASN A 201 15.69 19.10 17.10
C ASN A 201 15.76 20.30 16.13
N LYS A 202 16.25 20.11 14.90
CA LYS A 202 16.32 21.17 13.88
C LYS A 202 14.95 21.55 13.32
N LEU A 203 13.97 20.64 13.38
CA LEU A 203 12.60 20.85 12.88
C LEU A 203 11.56 20.73 14.00
N ILE A 204 11.97 20.89 15.27
CA ILE A 204 11.11 20.64 16.43
C ILE A 204 9.86 21.52 16.43
N SER A 205 9.96 22.77 15.95
CA SER A 205 8.83 23.68 15.85
C SER A 205 7.83 23.21 14.79
N GLU A 206 8.31 22.85 13.60
CA GLU A 206 7.49 22.31 12.51
C GLU A 206 6.86 20.96 12.88
N PHE A 207 7.62 20.10 13.55
CA PHE A 207 7.16 18.82 14.07
C PHE A 207 6.02 19.00 15.07
N HIS A 208 6.22 19.79 16.13
CA HIS A 208 5.20 20.04 17.13
C HIS A 208 3.94 20.69 16.55
N GLU A 209 4.10 21.62 15.61
CA GLU A 209 2.94 22.22 14.93
C GLU A 209 2.15 21.16 14.17
N VAL A 210 2.80 20.27 13.40
CA VAL A 210 2.09 19.18 12.70
C VAL A 210 1.42 18.23 13.69
N GLN A 211 2.12 17.81 14.74
CA GLN A 211 1.59 16.93 15.79
C GLN A 211 0.35 17.54 16.45
N PHE A 212 0.39 18.82 16.80
CA PHE A 212 -0.74 19.55 17.37
C PHE A 212 -1.96 19.58 16.44
N ARG A 213 -1.75 19.82 15.13
CA ARG A 213 -2.85 19.79 14.15
C ARG A 213 -3.45 18.39 13.99
N LEU A 214 -2.61 17.36 13.99
CA LEU A 214 -3.07 15.97 13.93
C LEU A 214 -3.84 15.55 15.19
N TRP A 215 -3.39 16.01 16.36
CA TRP A 215 -4.09 15.82 17.62
C TRP A 215 -5.50 16.39 17.58
N ASN A 216 -5.66 17.65 17.16
CA ASN A 216 -6.97 18.28 17.02
C ASN A 216 -7.87 17.51 16.04
N LEU A 217 -7.34 17.10 14.89
CA LEU A 217 -8.10 16.32 13.92
C LEU A 217 -8.51 14.95 14.46
N SER A 218 -7.67 14.32 15.28
CA SER A 218 -7.97 13.03 15.91
C SER A 218 -9.06 13.18 16.96
N LEU A 219 -9.02 14.25 17.77
CA LEU A 219 -10.12 14.60 18.69
C LEU A 219 -11.43 14.88 17.96
N PHE A 220 -11.37 15.54 16.80
CA PHE A 220 -12.57 15.81 15.98
C PHE A 220 -13.19 14.53 15.41
N GLY A 221 -12.38 13.51 15.15
CA GLY A 221 -12.82 12.23 14.62
C GLY A 221 -13.02 11.14 15.68
N ALA A 222 -12.73 11.43 16.96
CA ALA A 222 -12.80 10.44 18.03
C ALA A 222 -14.24 10.01 18.31
N GLU A 223 -14.44 8.71 18.49
CA GLU A 223 -15.66 8.19 19.11
C GLU A 223 -15.60 8.41 20.63
N GLY A 224 -16.74 8.73 21.27
CA GLY A 224 -16.77 9.25 22.64
C GLY A 224 -16.18 8.35 23.75
N SER A 225 -15.84 7.09 23.43
CA SER A 225 -15.20 6.13 24.34
C SER A 225 -13.72 5.87 24.03
N GLU A 226 -13.12 6.57 23.07
CA GLU A 226 -11.70 6.37 22.74
C GLU A 226 -10.77 6.90 23.84
N SER A 227 -9.73 6.12 24.15
CA SER A 227 -8.71 6.51 25.13
C SER A 227 -7.70 7.49 24.52
N GLU A 228 -7.09 8.32 25.37
CA GLU A 228 -6.00 9.24 24.97
C GLU A 228 -4.86 8.51 24.26
N GLN A 229 -4.49 7.32 24.77
CA GLN A 229 -3.45 6.47 24.18
C GLN A 229 -3.79 6.08 22.74
N THR A 230 -5.05 5.72 22.46
CA THR A 230 -5.51 5.35 21.11
C THR A 230 -5.39 6.54 20.16
N LEU A 231 -5.70 7.75 20.64
CA LEU A 231 -5.58 8.97 19.85
C LEU A 231 -4.12 9.33 19.58
N LEU A 232 -3.22 9.17 20.56
CA LEU A 232 -1.80 9.40 20.39
C LEU A 232 -1.17 8.43 19.38
N GLU A 233 -1.53 7.15 19.43
CA GLU A 233 -1.12 6.14 18.46
C GLU A 233 -1.60 6.50 17.06
N ARG A 234 -2.87 6.88 16.91
CA ARG A 234 -3.43 7.37 15.63
C ARG A 234 -2.67 8.58 15.09
N VAL A 235 -2.32 9.54 15.94
CA VAL A 235 -1.54 10.72 15.55
C VAL A 235 -0.16 10.32 15.03
N GLN A 236 0.53 9.44 15.74
CA GLN A 236 1.85 8.96 15.32
C GLN A 236 1.79 8.20 14.00
N GLU A 237 0.81 7.30 13.83
CA GLU A 237 0.59 6.57 12.58
C GLU A 237 0.33 7.51 11.39
N ILE A 238 -0.51 8.53 11.59
CA ILE A 238 -0.80 9.52 10.54
C ILE A 238 0.44 10.36 10.24
N TYR A 239 1.23 10.73 11.26
CA TYR A 239 2.47 11.46 11.06
C TYR A 239 3.47 10.67 10.21
N GLU A 240 3.74 9.41 10.56
CA GLU A 240 4.63 8.55 9.78
C GLU A 240 4.12 8.33 8.36
N PHE A 241 2.81 8.16 8.19
CA PHE A 241 2.17 8.12 6.88
C PHE A 241 2.46 9.38 6.04
N LEU A 242 2.38 10.57 6.63
CA LEU A 242 2.66 11.82 5.94
C LEU A 242 4.11 11.93 5.47
N ILE A 243 5.06 11.49 6.30
CA ILE A 243 6.48 11.45 5.94
C ILE A 243 6.74 10.39 4.85
N ASN A 244 6.10 9.23 4.94
CA ASN A 244 6.19 8.17 3.93
C ASN A 244 5.69 8.65 2.57
N GLU A 245 4.55 9.37 2.54
CA GLU A 245 4.03 9.96 1.32
C GLU A 245 4.93 11.07 0.77
N LYS A 246 5.53 11.89 1.64
CA LYS A 246 6.55 12.88 1.23
C LYS A 246 7.74 12.21 0.54
N TYR A 247 8.32 11.19 1.18
CA TYR A 247 9.42 10.42 0.63
C TYR A 247 9.04 9.77 -0.72
N SER A 248 7.92 9.06 -0.75
CA SER A 248 7.48 8.28 -1.91
C SER A 248 7.20 9.17 -3.13
N ASN A 249 6.54 10.31 -2.94
CA ASN A 249 6.30 11.28 -4.01
C ASN A 249 7.61 11.94 -4.48
N GLN A 250 8.55 12.23 -3.58
CA GLN A 250 9.83 12.83 -3.96
C GLN A 250 10.70 11.85 -4.76
N LYS A 251 10.81 10.60 -4.32
CA LYS A 251 11.57 9.55 -5.01
C LYS A 251 10.95 9.23 -6.37
N THR A 252 9.63 9.00 -6.42
CA THR A 252 8.90 8.78 -7.68
C THR A 252 9.02 9.99 -8.60
N GLY A 253 8.91 11.21 -8.06
CA GLY A 253 9.05 12.46 -8.80
C GLY A 253 10.40 12.59 -9.49
N LYS A 254 11.49 12.32 -8.74
CA LYS A 254 12.86 12.32 -9.26
C LYS A 254 13.04 11.33 -10.40
N VAL A 255 12.49 10.12 -10.24
CA VAL A 255 12.62 9.02 -11.20
C VAL A 255 11.86 9.29 -12.50
N PHE A 256 10.62 9.78 -12.42
CA PHE A 256 9.76 9.99 -13.59
C PHE A 256 9.82 11.43 -14.14
N HIS A 257 10.79 12.23 -13.70
CA HIS A 257 10.99 13.63 -14.07
C HIS A 257 9.73 14.48 -13.86
N SER A 258 9.08 14.32 -12.71
CA SER A 258 7.97 15.16 -12.29
C SER A 258 8.36 15.97 -11.06
N SER A 259 8.11 17.28 -11.10
CA SER A 259 8.50 18.17 -10.02
C SER A 259 7.66 17.91 -8.77
N SER A 260 8.33 17.61 -7.65
CA SER A 260 7.69 17.55 -6.35
C SER A 260 7.38 18.97 -5.87
N ASN A 261 6.10 19.32 -5.78
CA ASN A 261 5.67 20.59 -5.22
C ASN A 261 5.11 20.36 -3.81
N ASN A 262 5.87 20.79 -2.79
CA ASN A 262 5.50 20.63 -1.38
C ASN A 262 4.14 21.26 -1.04
N GLU A 263 3.72 22.32 -1.75
CA GLU A 263 2.41 22.91 -1.51
C GLU A 263 1.27 22.01 -2.00
N LYS A 264 1.39 21.47 -3.22
CA LYS A 264 0.39 20.52 -3.75
C LYS A 264 0.35 19.26 -2.89
N LEU A 265 1.51 18.78 -2.48
CA LEU A 265 1.67 17.60 -1.64
C LEU A 265 1.04 17.80 -0.26
N ALA A 266 1.42 18.86 0.44
CA ALA A 266 0.89 19.17 1.76
C ALA A 266 -0.64 19.36 1.73
N ARG A 267 -1.18 19.99 0.69
CA ARG A 267 -2.64 20.15 0.54
C ARG A 267 -3.36 18.83 0.34
N LYS A 268 -2.85 17.96 -0.54
CA LYS A 268 -3.42 16.63 -0.80
C LYS A 268 -3.42 15.80 0.48
N TYR A 269 -2.26 15.69 1.12
CA TYR A 269 -2.09 14.76 2.23
C TYR A 269 -2.61 15.30 3.56
N ALA A 270 -2.75 16.61 3.75
CA ALA A 270 -3.51 17.16 4.88
C ALA A 270 -4.99 16.73 4.85
N TRP A 271 -5.60 16.69 3.66
CA TRP A 271 -6.98 16.20 3.53
C TRP A 271 -7.08 14.72 3.85
N VAL A 272 -6.16 13.90 3.31
CA VAL A 272 -6.11 12.46 3.60
C VAL A 272 -5.88 12.19 5.09
N ALA A 273 -4.98 12.95 5.74
CA ALA A 273 -4.75 12.88 7.18
C ALA A 273 -6.01 13.23 7.99
N GLY A 274 -6.74 14.28 7.61
CA GLY A 274 -7.99 14.64 8.29
C GLY A 274 -9.08 13.58 8.18
N VAL A 275 -9.12 12.83 7.07
CA VAL A 275 -10.02 11.67 6.91
C VAL A 275 -9.52 10.48 7.74
N LYS A 276 -8.22 10.18 7.70
CA LYS A 276 -7.60 9.12 8.52
C LYS A 276 -7.74 9.37 10.02
N ALA A 277 -7.83 10.62 10.45
CA ALA A 277 -8.03 11.01 11.83
C ALA A 277 -9.46 10.74 12.36
N GLY A 278 -10.39 10.36 11.47
CA GLY A 278 -11.80 10.05 11.81
C GLY A 278 -12.81 11.05 11.23
N GLY A 279 -12.36 12.10 10.54
CA GLY A 279 -13.27 13.08 9.92
C GLY A 279 -13.82 14.13 10.89
N ASP A 280 -15.04 14.59 10.63
CA ASP A 280 -15.72 15.67 11.36
C ASP A 280 -16.84 15.16 12.29
N VAL A 281 -16.60 14.04 12.99
CA VAL A 281 -17.60 13.38 13.85
C VAL A 281 -18.07 14.29 15.00
N GLN A 282 -17.14 14.93 15.70
CA GLN A 282 -17.40 15.71 16.92
C GLN A 282 -17.57 17.22 16.66
N VAL A 283 -17.32 17.69 15.44
CA VAL A 283 -17.29 19.12 15.13
C VAL A 283 -17.95 19.43 13.80
N SER A 284 -18.33 20.68 13.59
CA SER A 284 -18.83 21.07 12.26
C SER A 284 -17.77 20.88 11.17
N ARG A 285 -18.23 20.49 9.98
CA ARG A 285 -17.40 20.36 8.78
C ARG A 285 -16.54 21.58 8.46
N ASN A 286 -17.01 22.77 8.80
CA ASN A 286 -16.27 24.02 8.56
C ASN A 286 -15.06 24.14 9.50
N VAL A 287 -15.22 23.79 10.77
CA VAL A 287 -14.12 23.76 11.76
C VAL A 287 -13.08 22.72 11.34
N TRP A 288 -13.51 21.51 10.97
CA TRP A 288 -12.63 20.46 10.47
C TRP A 288 -11.86 20.89 9.21
N LYS A 289 -12.52 21.51 8.24
CA LYS A 289 -11.87 22.06 7.03
C LYS A 289 -10.84 23.15 7.34
N VAL A 290 -11.10 24.00 8.33
CA VAL A 290 -10.14 25.03 8.76
C VAL A 290 -8.89 24.37 9.35
N GLU A 291 -9.05 23.32 10.16
CA GLU A 291 -7.92 22.62 10.74
C GLU A 291 -7.12 21.83 9.69
N ILE A 292 -7.77 21.23 8.68
CA ILE A 292 -7.06 20.66 7.52
C ILE A 292 -6.22 21.72 6.80
N ARG A 293 -6.75 22.93 6.61
CA ARG A 293 -5.98 24.02 5.96
C ARG A 293 -4.77 24.41 6.79
N ARG A 294 -4.91 24.47 8.12
CA ARG A 294 -3.79 24.73 9.05
C ARG A 294 -2.75 23.62 9.00
N LEU A 295 -3.18 22.35 9.02
CA LEU A 295 -2.30 21.20 8.82
C LEU A 295 -1.54 21.30 7.48
N SER A 296 -2.22 21.67 6.39
CA SER A 296 -1.56 21.86 5.09
C SER A 296 -0.46 22.94 5.12
N ILE A 297 -0.64 24.01 5.90
CA ILE A 297 0.38 25.06 6.05
C ILE A 297 1.56 24.53 6.87
N ALA A 298 1.28 23.84 7.97
CA ALA A 298 2.27 23.22 8.85
C ALA A 298 3.12 22.19 8.07
N LEU A 299 2.48 21.28 7.34
CA LEU A 299 3.14 20.28 6.51
C LEU A 299 4.00 20.92 5.42
N ARG A 300 3.54 22.00 4.79
CA ARG A 300 4.35 22.71 3.79
C ARG A 300 5.65 23.25 4.40
N ARG A 301 5.63 23.73 5.65
CA ARG A 301 6.84 24.19 6.37
C ARG A 301 7.74 23.01 6.70
N LEU A 302 7.19 21.95 7.30
CA LEU A 302 7.94 20.74 7.63
C LEU A 302 8.64 20.15 6.40
N TYR A 303 7.92 19.97 5.28
CA TYR A 303 8.47 19.43 4.04
C TYR A 303 9.58 20.30 3.45
N LYS A 304 9.47 21.63 3.54
CA LYS A 304 10.55 22.54 3.14
C LYS A 304 11.76 22.39 4.05
N GLY A 305 11.56 22.27 5.36
CA GLY A 305 12.63 22.03 6.33
C GLY A 305 13.38 20.73 6.05
N ILE A 306 12.64 19.64 5.80
CA ILE A 306 13.20 18.35 5.38
C ILE A 306 14.03 18.50 4.10
N ASP A 307 13.51 19.15 3.07
CA ASP A 307 14.22 19.34 1.80
C ASP A 307 15.52 20.15 1.98
N THR A 308 15.55 21.12 2.89
CA THR A 308 16.76 21.90 3.20
C THR A 308 17.82 21.05 3.91
N LEU A 309 17.40 20.16 4.81
CA LEU A 309 18.32 19.34 5.61
C LEU A 309 18.79 18.05 4.90
N LEU A 310 18.12 17.66 3.83
CA LEU A 310 18.49 16.52 2.97
C LEU A 310 19.49 16.89 1.86
N ARG A 311 19.74 18.18 1.64
CA ARG A 311 20.79 18.67 0.72
C ARG A 311 22.16 18.51 1.35
#